data_AF-A0A0W0YML3-F1
#
_entry.id   AF-A0A0W0YML3-F1
#
_cell.length_a   1.000
_cell.length_b   1.000
_cell.length_c   1.000
_cell.angle_alpha   90.00
_cell.angle_beta   90.00
_cell.angle_gamma   90.00
#
_symmetry.space_group_name_H-M   'P 1'
#
loop_
_entity.id
_entity.type
_entity.pdbx_description
1 polymer ?
#
loop_
_entity_poly.entity_id
_entity_poly.type
_entity_poly.pdbx_seq_one_letter_code
_entity_poly.pdbx_strand_id
1 'polypeptide(L)'
;MSKEKKILLLKNWIEKLVRNPNLYVALVISALLGCSCGGAIGFFSGGFIGESFSLCNTPSNFVFNLNPGIMVGALFGLTAGALLGGAITVSITLFKIYKKTKNYPALSHDNIVQILSASFWINLEIIIGMGLGAIIGSLKSRGVGTLTGAALGLLIIWLTSTLKAHKKSEKIVKN
;
A
#
# COMPACT_ATOMS: atom_id res chain seq x y z
N MET A 1 8.16 -17.44 -27.49
CA MET A 1 8.31 -18.03 -26.13
C MET A 1 7.00 -18.69 -25.75
N SER A 2 6.96 -20.02 -25.57
CA SER A 2 5.73 -20.80 -25.32
C SER A 2 5.05 -20.43 -23.99
N LYS A 3 3.72 -20.50 -23.93
CA LYS A 3 2.91 -20.22 -22.72
C LYS A 3 3.36 -21.05 -21.51
N GLU A 4 3.76 -22.30 -21.74
CA GLU A 4 4.25 -23.22 -20.70
C GLU A 4 5.57 -22.77 -20.09
N LYS A 5 6.51 -22.27 -20.90
CA LYS A 5 7.77 -21.69 -20.40
C LYS A 5 7.53 -20.44 -19.56
N LYS A 6 6.52 -19.61 -19.88
CA LYS A 6 6.16 -18.44 -19.06
C LYS A 6 5.61 -18.86 -17.70
N ILE A 7 4.74 -19.88 -17.67
CA ILE A 7 4.15 -20.41 -16.42
C ILE A 7 5.23 -21.02 -15.53
N LEU A 8 6.15 -21.81 -16.09
CA LEU A 8 7.28 -22.39 -15.35
C LEU A 8 8.23 -21.31 -14.79
N LEU A 9 8.52 -20.27 -15.57
CA LEU A 9 9.33 -19.14 -15.09
C LEU A 9 8.61 -18.37 -13.98
N LEU A 10 7.31 -18.13 -14.12
CA LEU A 10 6.49 -17.47 -13.10
C LEU A 10 6.47 -18.29 -11.80
N LYS A 11 6.25 -19.60 -11.89
CA LYS A 11 6.24 -20.51 -10.76
C LYS A 11 7.58 -20.51 -10.02
N ASN A 12 8.69 -20.67 -10.73
CA ASN A 12 10.03 -20.63 -10.13
C ASN A 12 10.35 -19.26 -9.52
N TRP A 13 9.82 -18.19 -10.09
CA TRP A 13 9.99 -16.83 -9.55
C TRP A 13 9.21 -16.65 -8.24
N ILE A 14 7.94 -17.09 -8.21
CA ILE A 14 7.11 -17.10 -7.01
C ILE A 14 7.73 -17.98 -5.92
N GLU A 15 8.23 -19.16 -6.26
CA GLU A 15 8.84 -20.07 -5.29
C GLU A 15 10.11 -19.49 -4.66
N LYS A 16 10.94 -18.80 -5.45
CA LYS A 16 12.10 -18.04 -4.94
C LYS A 16 11.69 -16.81 -4.12
N LEU A 17 10.55 -16.20 -4.43
CA LEU A 17 10.01 -15.07 -3.67
C LEU A 17 9.52 -15.52 -2.29
N VAL A 18 8.75 -16.62 -2.25
CA VAL A 18 8.17 -17.19 -1.01
C VAL A 18 9.25 -17.81 -0.12
N ARG A 19 10.28 -18.43 -0.70
CA ARG A 19 11.39 -19.01 0.07
C ARG A 19 12.37 -17.99 0.66
N ASN A 20 12.25 -16.69 0.33
CA ASN A 20 13.15 -15.69 0.88
C ASN A 20 12.63 -15.17 2.23
N PRO A 21 13.27 -15.54 3.37
CA PRO A 21 12.83 -15.15 4.70
C PRO A 21 12.81 -13.62 4.90
N ASN A 22 13.66 -12.88 4.19
CA ASN A 22 13.70 -11.40 4.22
C ASN A 22 12.39 -10.79 3.70
N LEU A 23 11.76 -11.44 2.71
CA LEU A 23 10.52 -10.97 2.10
C LEU A 23 9.30 -11.28 2.98
N TYR A 24 9.37 -12.34 3.79
CA TYR A 24 8.30 -12.65 4.74
C TYR A 24 8.16 -11.56 5.82
N VAL A 25 9.27 -11.16 6.43
CA VAL A 25 9.29 -10.08 7.44
C VAL A 25 8.77 -8.77 6.83
N ALA A 26 9.23 -8.44 5.63
CA ALA A 26 8.76 -7.27 4.89
C ALA A 26 7.25 -7.32 4.61
N LEU A 27 6.74 -8.48 4.19
CA LEU A 27 5.33 -8.69 3.88
C LEU A 27 4.46 -8.47 5.11
N VAL A 28 4.80 -9.05 6.26
CA VAL A 28 4.00 -8.92 7.49
C VAL A 28 3.88 -7.46 7.93
N ILE A 29 4.99 -6.73 7.92
CA ILE A 29 5.02 -5.32 8.36
C ILE A 29 4.29 -4.42 7.38
N SER A 30 4.51 -4.64 6.08
CA SER A 30 3.83 -3.88 5.04
C SER A 30 2.34 -4.17 4.98
N ALA A 31 1.91 -5.41 5.24
CA ALA A 31 0.50 -5.74 5.33
C ALA A 31 -0.13 -5.03 6.54
N LEU A 32 0.49 -5.10 7.72
CA LEU A 32 -0.03 -4.46 8.92
C LEU A 32 -0.16 -2.94 8.76
N LEU A 33 0.89 -2.28 8.26
CA LEU A 33 0.92 -0.83 8.10
C LEU A 33 0.08 -0.36 6.89
N GLY A 34 0.10 -1.10 5.79
CA GLY A 34 -0.66 -0.79 4.58
C GLY A 34 -2.16 -0.98 4.78
N CYS A 35 -2.58 -2.07 5.43
CA CYS A 35 -3.98 -2.32 5.74
C CYS A 35 -4.53 -1.29 6.74
N SER A 36 -3.77 -0.94 7.79
CA SER A 36 -4.22 0.05 8.78
C SER A 36 -4.37 1.44 8.15
N CYS A 37 -3.37 1.91 7.40
CA CYS A 37 -3.43 3.21 6.73
C CYS A 37 -4.50 3.27 5.64
N GLY A 38 -4.53 2.26 4.75
CA GLY A 38 -5.53 2.15 3.69
C GLY A 38 -6.95 2.01 4.25
N GLY A 39 -7.12 1.24 5.33
CA GLY A 39 -8.39 1.08 6.03
C GLY A 39 -8.86 2.38 6.67
N ALA A 40 -7.99 3.17 7.29
CA ALA A 40 -8.35 4.47 7.86
C ALA A 40 -8.79 5.47 6.78
N ILE A 41 -8.01 5.60 5.69
CA ILE A 41 -8.37 6.46 4.55
C ILE A 41 -9.70 6.01 3.92
N GLY A 42 -9.86 4.70 3.75
CA GLY A 42 -11.07 4.08 3.25
C GLY A 42 -12.28 4.33 4.15
N PHE A 43 -12.12 4.19 5.46
CA PHE A 43 -13.18 4.44 6.45
C PHE A 43 -13.70 5.89 6.37
N PHE A 44 -12.79 6.88 6.44
CA PHE A 44 -13.19 8.28 6.36
C PHE A 44 -13.77 8.63 4.99
N SER A 45 -13.11 8.22 3.91
CA SER A 45 -13.59 8.54 2.56
C SER A 45 -14.94 7.87 2.24
N GLY A 46 -15.08 6.60 2.60
CA GLY A 46 -16.30 5.83 2.43
C GLY A 46 -17.46 6.37 3.26
N GLY A 47 -17.19 6.84 4.48
CA GLY A 47 -18.21 7.51 5.31
C GLY A 47 -18.78 8.76 4.63
N PHE A 48 -17.92 9.65 4.14
CA PHE A 48 -18.35 10.86 3.42
C PHE A 48 -19.05 10.57 2.09
N ILE A 49 -18.58 9.55 1.35
CA ILE A 49 -19.24 9.11 0.11
C ILE A 49 -20.62 8.52 0.44
N GLY A 50 -20.72 7.67 1.46
CA GLY A 50 -21.97 7.04 1.87
C GLY A 50 -23.02 8.04 2.34
N GLU A 51 -22.60 9.13 3.01
CA GLU A 51 -23.45 10.28 3.32
C GLU A 51 -23.95 10.96 2.06
N SER A 52 -23.03 11.31 1.15
CA SER A 52 -23.32 12.10 -0.05
C SER A 52 -24.26 11.39 -1.02
N PHE A 53 -24.25 10.06 -1.05
CA PHE A 53 -25.10 9.24 -1.91
C PHE A 53 -26.33 8.63 -1.20
N SER A 54 -26.54 8.90 0.11
CA SER A 54 -27.62 8.32 0.91
C SER A 54 -27.81 6.81 0.67
N LEU A 55 -26.71 6.05 0.76
CA LEU A 55 -26.68 4.61 0.44
C LEU A 55 -27.68 3.77 1.26
N CYS A 56 -28.17 4.28 2.39
CA CYS A 56 -29.29 3.73 3.14
C CYS A 56 -30.20 4.85 3.64
N ASN A 57 -31.40 4.93 3.09
CA ASN A 57 -32.41 5.94 3.42
C ASN A 57 -33.46 5.38 4.38
N THR A 58 -33.01 4.76 5.48
CA THR A 58 -33.89 4.17 6.50
C THR A 58 -34.13 5.16 7.65
N PRO A 59 -35.33 5.17 8.25
CA PRO A 59 -35.67 6.10 9.32
C PRO A 59 -34.76 5.90 10.54
N SER A 60 -34.47 7.03 11.19
CA SER A 60 -33.39 7.38 12.12
C SER A 60 -33.25 6.60 13.43
N ASN A 61 -33.61 5.33 13.49
CA ASN A 61 -33.57 4.52 14.73
C ASN A 61 -32.44 3.48 14.74
N PHE A 62 -31.30 3.78 14.10
CA PHE A 62 -30.12 2.93 14.21
C PHE A 62 -29.24 3.40 15.39
N VAL A 63 -28.75 2.42 16.15
CA VAL A 63 -27.99 2.59 17.40
C VAL A 63 -26.86 3.61 17.19
N PHE A 64 -26.78 4.63 18.06
CA PHE A 64 -25.83 5.78 18.07
C PHE A 64 -26.20 7.09 17.32
N ASN A 65 -27.42 7.26 16.79
CA ASN A 65 -27.82 8.52 16.11
C ASN A 65 -26.90 8.89 14.91
N LEU A 66 -26.17 7.91 14.38
CA LEU A 66 -25.33 8.03 13.20
C LEU A 66 -26.14 7.65 11.98
N ASN A 67 -26.06 8.46 10.92
CA ASN A 67 -26.76 8.19 9.67
C ASN A 67 -26.33 6.81 9.11
N PRO A 68 -27.26 5.86 8.89
CA PRO A 68 -26.92 4.52 8.40
C PRO A 68 -26.16 4.56 7.07
N GLY A 69 -26.38 5.57 6.22
CA GLY A 69 -25.59 5.78 5.00
C GLY A 69 -24.10 6.02 5.27
N ILE A 70 -23.76 6.79 6.32
CA ILE A 70 -22.36 7.02 6.75
C ILE A 70 -21.75 5.73 7.25
N MET A 71 -22.47 4.98 8.10
CA MET A 71 -21.95 3.77 8.72
C MET A 71 -21.66 2.67 7.69
N VAL A 72 -22.61 2.44 6.77
CA VAL A 72 -22.45 1.47 5.68
C VAL A 72 -21.32 1.90 4.75
N GLY A 73 -21.29 3.18 4.36
CA GLY A 73 -20.22 3.73 3.54
C GLY A 73 -18.84 3.59 4.18
N ALA A 74 -18.72 3.83 5.49
CA ALA A 74 -17.47 3.72 6.22
C ALA A 74 -16.99 2.26 6.37
N LEU A 75 -17.90 1.30 6.56
CA LEU A 75 -17.59 -0.14 6.61
C LEU A 75 -17.11 -0.67 5.25
N PHE A 76 -17.82 -0.33 4.17
CA PHE A 76 -17.38 -0.67 2.80
C PHE A 76 -16.06 0.01 2.46
N GLY A 77 -15.92 1.29 2.83
CA GLY A 77 -14.69 2.04 2.66
C GLY A 77 -13.51 1.42 3.41
N LEU A 78 -13.70 1.00 4.67
CA LEU A 78 -12.66 0.36 5.48
C LEU A 78 -12.19 -0.94 4.84
N THR A 79 -13.12 -1.81 4.43
CA THR A 79 -12.78 -3.11 3.83
C THR A 79 -12.07 -2.94 2.49
N ALA A 80 -12.63 -2.13 1.59
CA ALA A 80 -12.01 -1.86 0.29
C ALA A 80 -10.67 -1.14 0.44
N GLY A 81 -10.59 -0.15 1.33
CA GLY A 81 -9.38 0.63 1.62
C GLY A 81 -8.27 -0.21 2.22
N ALA A 82 -8.59 -1.11 3.17
CA ALA A 82 -7.61 -2.01 3.77
C ALA A 82 -7.06 -3.00 2.74
N LEU A 83 -7.93 -3.59 1.90
CA LEU A 83 -7.51 -4.51 0.85
C LEU A 83 -6.63 -3.83 -0.20
N LEU A 84 -7.06 -2.69 -0.73
CA LEU A 84 -6.32 -1.97 -1.77
C LEU A 84 -5.03 -1.35 -1.22
N GLY A 85 -5.10 -0.66 -0.08
CA GLY A 85 -3.94 -0.04 0.56
C GLY A 85 -2.91 -1.08 1.00
N GLY A 86 -3.36 -2.19 1.59
CA GLY A 86 -2.53 -3.33 1.92
C GLY A 86 -1.85 -3.92 0.70
N ALA A 87 -2.62 -4.30 -0.33
CA ALA A 87 -2.09 -4.94 -1.53
C ALA A 87 -1.04 -4.06 -2.25
N ILE A 88 -1.30 -2.76 -2.38
CA ILE A 88 -0.38 -1.83 -3.05
C ILE A 88 0.89 -1.63 -2.22
N THR A 89 0.75 -1.38 -0.92
CA THR A 89 1.89 -1.14 -0.01
C THR A 89 2.80 -2.36 0.10
N VAL A 90 2.20 -3.56 0.20
CA VAL A 90 2.89 -4.85 0.18
C VAL A 90 3.65 -5.00 -1.15
N SER A 91 2.99 -4.77 -2.28
CA SER A 91 3.60 -4.93 -3.61
C SER A 91 4.83 -4.03 -3.80
N ILE A 92 4.71 -2.74 -3.43
CA ILE A 92 5.83 -1.77 -3.57
C ILE A 92 6.99 -2.15 -2.64
N THR A 93 6.69 -2.50 -1.40
CA THR A 93 7.73 -2.81 -0.40
C THR A 93 8.45 -4.11 -0.73
N LEU A 94 7.72 -5.17 -1.11
CA LEU A 94 8.32 -6.42 -1.60
C LEU A 94 9.20 -6.17 -2.81
N PHE A 95 8.76 -5.36 -3.78
CA PHE A 95 9.56 -5.07 -4.96
C PHE A 95 10.86 -4.34 -4.62
N LYS A 96 10.80 -3.30 -3.78
CA LYS A 96 11.99 -2.55 -3.33
C LYS A 96 12.97 -3.43 -2.56
N ILE A 97 12.47 -4.27 -1.65
CA ILE A 97 13.32 -5.14 -0.82
C ILE A 97 13.89 -6.27 -1.64
N TYR A 98 13.09 -6.93 -2.49
CA TYR A 98 13.59 -7.94 -3.41
C TYR A 98 14.74 -7.42 -4.26
N LYS A 99 14.62 -6.20 -4.81
CA LYS A 99 15.72 -5.57 -5.56
C LYS A 99 16.98 -5.37 -4.72
N LYS A 100 16.84 -5.12 -3.42
CA LYS A 100 17.95 -4.90 -2.47
C LYS A 100 18.56 -6.21 -1.97
N THR A 101 17.79 -7.28 -1.80
CA THR A 101 18.21 -8.58 -1.23
C THR A 101 18.41 -9.68 -2.26
N LYS A 102 18.21 -9.42 -3.57
CA LYS A 102 18.40 -10.41 -4.64
C LYS A 102 19.76 -11.14 -4.60
N ASN A 103 20.81 -10.46 -4.14
CA ASN A 103 22.17 -11.02 -4.08
C ASN A 103 22.52 -11.67 -2.73
N TYR A 104 21.68 -11.50 -1.70
CA TYR A 104 21.90 -12.02 -0.34
C TYR A 104 20.59 -12.57 0.23
N PRO A 105 20.19 -13.80 -0.15
CA PRO A 105 18.92 -14.40 0.25
C PRO A 105 18.90 -14.99 1.67
N ALA A 106 20.04 -14.99 2.38
CA ALA A 106 20.12 -15.49 3.74
C ALA A 106 19.71 -14.43 4.77
N LEU A 107 18.78 -14.77 5.67
CA LEU A 107 18.41 -13.97 6.83
C LEU A 107 19.36 -14.33 7.98
N SER A 108 20.28 -13.44 8.33
CA SER A 108 21.11 -13.55 9.54
C SER A 108 20.58 -12.61 10.63
N HIS A 109 20.93 -12.89 11.88
CA HIS A 109 20.57 -12.05 13.01
C HIS A 109 21.05 -10.59 12.83
N ASP A 110 22.23 -10.43 12.23
CA ASP A 110 22.84 -9.12 11.94
C ASP A 110 22.10 -8.33 10.84
N ASN A 111 21.43 -9.03 9.91
CA ASN A 111 20.76 -8.40 8.77
C ASN A 111 19.25 -8.19 8.98
N ILE A 112 18.63 -8.90 9.94
CA ILE A 112 17.20 -8.76 10.27
C ILE A 112 16.83 -7.31 10.54
N VAL A 113 17.59 -6.64 11.40
CA VAL A 113 17.30 -5.26 11.82
C VAL A 113 17.44 -4.30 10.63
N GLN A 114 18.37 -4.55 9.72
CA GLN A 114 18.57 -3.73 8.54
C GLN A 114 17.43 -3.88 7.51
N ILE A 115 16.91 -5.10 7.34
CA ILE A 115 15.76 -5.36 6.47
C ILE A 115 14.48 -4.81 7.10
N LEU A 116 14.32 -4.98 8.41
CA LEU A 116 13.20 -4.46 9.19
C LEU A 116 13.11 -2.93 9.09
N SER A 117 14.20 -2.24 9.39
CA SER A 117 14.29 -0.77 9.31
C SER A 117 14.10 -0.28 7.88
N ALA A 118 14.67 -0.95 6.88
CA ALA A 118 14.45 -0.61 5.47
C ALA A 118 12.98 -0.77 5.07
N SER A 119 12.33 -1.85 5.49
CA SER A 119 10.89 -2.08 5.26
C SER A 119 10.08 -0.98 5.92
N PHE A 120 10.37 -0.66 7.17
CA PHE A 120 9.67 0.37 7.92
C PHE A 120 9.79 1.75 7.25
N TRP A 121 10.99 2.13 6.82
CA TRP A 121 11.22 3.39 6.12
C TRP A 121 10.46 3.50 4.80
N ILE A 122 10.42 2.40 4.03
CA ILE A 122 9.65 2.35 2.78
C ILE A 122 8.16 2.52 3.06
N ASN A 123 7.63 1.80 4.05
CA ASN A 123 6.22 1.92 4.44
C ASN A 123 5.91 3.33 4.95
N LEU A 124 6.80 3.95 5.72
CA LEU A 124 6.65 5.31 6.21
C LEU A 124 6.53 6.32 5.05
N GLU A 125 7.41 6.22 4.05
CA GLU A 125 7.36 7.06 2.84
C GLU A 125 5.99 6.90 2.12
N ILE A 126 5.51 5.66 1.99
CA ILE A 126 4.23 5.35 1.35
C ILE A 126 3.06 5.97 2.14
N ILE A 127 3.03 5.77 3.45
CA ILE A 127 1.97 6.25 4.34
C ILE A 127 1.94 7.79 4.34
N ILE A 128 3.09 8.44 4.41
CA ILE A 128 3.16 9.91 4.39
C ILE A 128 2.64 10.44 3.06
N GLY A 129 3.06 9.88 1.93
CA GLY A 129 2.58 10.38 0.63
C GLY A 129 1.09 10.09 0.41
N MET A 130 0.60 8.92 0.81
CA MET A 130 -0.85 8.62 0.79
C MET A 130 -1.64 9.54 1.71
N GLY A 131 -1.18 9.72 2.95
CA GLY A 131 -1.84 10.54 3.97
C GLY A 131 -1.87 12.01 3.59
N LEU A 132 -0.74 12.59 3.18
CA LEU A 132 -0.69 13.97 2.69
C LEU A 132 -1.55 14.15 1.45
N GLY A 133 -1.48 13.21 0.50
CA GLY A 133 -2.34 13.22 -0.68
C GLY A 133 -3.82 13.20 -0.29
N ALA A 134 -4.21 12.33 0.64
CA ALA A 134 -5.57 12.22 1.15
C ALA A 134 -6.04 13.51 1.83
N ILE A 135 -5.20 14.13 2.66
CA ILE A 135 -5.48 15.40 3.34
C ILE A 135 -5.69 16.51 2.30
N ILE A 136 -4.74 16.69 1.37
CA ILE A 136 -4.82 17.71 0.32
C ILE A 136 -6.06 17.51 -0.55
N GLY A 137 -6.33 16.27 -0.95
CA GLY A 137 -7.51 15.94 -1.74
C GLY A 137 -8.82 16.19 -0.99
N SER A 138 -8.85 15.91 0.32
CA SER A 138 -10.03 16.15 1.16
C SER A 138 -10.41 17.62 1.26
N LEU A 139 -9.44 18.54 1.14
CA LEU A 139 -9.70 19.99 1.10
C LEU A 139 -10.51 20.40 -0.14
N LYS A 140 -10.34 19.68 -1.26
CA LYS A 140 -11.08 19.95 -2.50
C LYS A 140 -12.46 19.27 -2.50
N SER A 141 -12.53 18.02 -2.05
CA SER A 141 -13.78 17.26 -1.98
C SER A 141 -13.67 16.19 -0.90
N ARG A 142 -14.61 16.20 0.06
CA ARG A 142 -14.68 15.17 1.11
C ARG A 142 -15.06 13.83 0.47
N GLY A 143 -14.41 12.74 0.86
CA GLY A 143 -14.66 11.43 0.29
C GLY A 143 -13.88 11.19 -1.01
N VAL A 144 -14.41 11.67 -2.14
CA VAL A 144 -13.81 11.43 -3.48
C VAL A 144 -12.44 12.11 -3.60
N GLY A 145 -12.31 13.34 -3.10
CA GLY A 145 -11.02 14.03 -3.05
C GLY A 145 -10.02 13.31 -2.15
N THR A 146 -10.44 12.79 -0.99
CA THR A 146 -9.59 11.96 -0.11
C THR A 146 -9.05 10.73 -0.85
N LEU A 147 -9.90 10.01 -1.58
CA LEU A 147 -9.53 8.81 -2.33
C LEU A 147 -8.55 9.13 -3.47
N THR A 148 -8.91 10.10 -4.32
CA THR A 148 -8.10 10.50 -5.48
C THR A 148 -6.77 11.13 -5.07
N GLY A 149 -6.78 11.92 -3.99
CA GLY A 149 -5.57 12.48 -3.38
C GLY A 149 -4.62 11.41 -2.86
N ALA A 150 -5.15 10.40 -2.14
CA ALA A 150 -4.33 9.26 -1.69
C ALA A 150 -3.70 8.51 -2.87
N ALA A 151 -4.48 8.27 -3.93
CA ALA A 151 -4.00 7.61 -5.15
C ALA A 151 -2.90 8.41 -5.86
N LEU A 152 -3.05 9.73 -5.96
CA LEU A 152 -2.04 10.62 -6.54
C LEU A 152 -0.75 10.64 -5.70
N GLY A 153 -0.86 10.71 -4.38
CA GLY A 153 0.30 10.62 -3.48
C GLY A 153 1.07 9.32 -3.70
N LEU A 154 0.36 8.20 -3.81
CA LEU A 154 0.92 6.88 -4.11
C LEU A 154 1.61 6.85 -5.49
N LEU A 155 0.99 7.45 -6.50
CA LEU A 155 1.53 7.53 -7.87
C LEU A 155 2.85 8.30 -7.89
N ILE A 156 2.94 9.42 -7.17
CA ILE A 156 4.18 10.22 -7.03
C ILE A 156 5.29 9.41 -6.35
N ILE A 157 4.97 8.67 -5.28
CA ILE A 157 5.93 7.78 -4.60
C ILE A 157 6.41 6.69 -5.55
N TRP A 158 5.51 6.12 -6.33
CA TRP A 158 5.85 5.07 -7.29
C TRP A 158 6.79 5.59 -8.39
N LEU A 159 6.50 6.75 -8.97
CA LEU A 159 7.35 7.43 -9.95
C LEU A 159 8.73 7.81 -9.38
N THR A 160 8.77 8.39 -8.19
CA THR A 160 10.05 8.79 -7.57
C THR A 160 10.90 7.58 -7.19
N SER A 161 10.27 6.48 -6.78
CA SER A 161 10.94 5.21 -6.50
C SER A 161 11.58 4.59 -7.75
N THR A 162 10.91 4.64 -8.91
CA THR A 162 11.47 4.12 -10.17
C THR A 162 12.56 5.04 -10.71
N LEU A 163 12.42 6.36 -10.61
CA LEU A 163 13.41 7.34 -11.08
C LEU A 163 14.70 7.35 -10.26
N LYS A 164 14.63 7.26 -8.92
CA LYS A 164 15.84 7.17 -8.06
C LYS A 164 16.69 5.94 -8.40
N ALA A 165 16.08 4.85 -8.86
CA ALA A 165 16.82 3.66 -9.28
C ALA A 165 17.65 3.89 -10.55
N HIS A 166 17.25 4.80 -11.44
CA HIS A 166 17.99 5.12 -12.66
C HIS A 166 19.27 5.92 -12.33
N LYS A 167 19.17 6.91 -11.43
CA LYS A 167 20.30 7.77 -11.04
C LYS A 167 21.44 7.04 -10.32
N LYS A 168 21.16 5.95 -9.61
CA LYS A 168 22.20 5.16 -8.92
C LYS A 168 22.99 4.26 -9.88
N SER A 169 22.41 3.86 -11.02
CA SER A 169 23.10 3.04 -12.01
C SER A 169 24.13 3.84 -12.82
N GLU A 170 23.93 5.16 -12.97
CA GLU A 170 24.80 6.02 -13.77
C GLU A 170 26.09 6.42 -13.03
N LYS A 171 26.10 6.38 -11.69
CA LYS A 171 27.30 6.68 -10.88
C LYS A 171 28.28 5.52 -10.72
N ILE A 172 27.95 4.30 -11.17
CA ILE A 172 28.82 3.12 -11.00
C ILE A 172 29.69 2.87 -12.25
N VAL A 173 29.48 3.60 -13.36
CA VAL A 173 30.32 3.52 -14.57
C VAL A 173 31.22 4.74 -14.70
N LYS A 174 31.90 5.14 -13.62
CA LYS A 174 33.09 6.01 -13.66
C LYS A 174 33.97 5.69 -12.46
N ASN A 175 34.79 4.66 -12.60
CA ASN A 175 36.13 4.60 -12.04
C ASN A 175 36.95 3.56 -12.81
#